data_AF-A0AAE9XFD4-F1
#
_entry.id   AF-A0AAE9XFD4-F1
#
_cell.length_a   1.000
_cell.length_b   1.000
_cell.length_c   1.000
_cell.angle_alpha   90.00
_cell.angle_beta   90.00
_cell.angle_gamma   90.00
#
_symmetry.space_group_name_H-M   'P 1'
#
loop_
_entity.id
_entity.type
_entity.pdbx_description
1 polymer ?
#
loop_
_entity_poly.entity_id
_entity_poly.type
_entity_poly.pdbx_seq_one_letter_code
_entity_poly.pdbx_strand_id
1 'polypeptide(L)' 'MTKNGLFFISIGLLIFMFSVNRTTLQYNLLSMVTGIFFIVVGAALVYKAKQDEKKGKKE' A
#
# COMPACT_ATOMS: atom_id res chain seq x y z
N MET A 1 4.22 17.29 -6.69
CA MET A 1 3.50 16.30 -7.52
C MET A 1 3.70 14.86 -7.01
N THR A 2 3.76 14.63 -5.70
CA THR A 2 4.02 13.29 -5.14
C THR A 2 2.85 12.86 -4.27
N LYS A 3 1.69 12.68 -4.90
CA LYS A 3 0.46 12.18 -4.27
C LYS A 3 0.27 10.67 -4.53
N ASN A 4 1.32 9.99 -4.98
CA ASN A 4 1.26 8.61 -5.48
C ASN A 4 1.31 7.56 -4.36
N GLY A 5 1.44 7.96 -3.09
CA GLY A 5 1.39 7.01 -1.97
C GLY A 5 0.04 6.29 -1.87
N LEU A 6 -1.06 6.98 -2.22
CA LEU A 6 -2.39 6.37 -2.25
C LEU A 6 -2.53 5.35 -3.40
N PHE A 7 -1.78 5.53 -4.49
CA PHE A 7 -1.74 4.59 -5.61
C PHE A 7 -1.06 3.27 -5.21
N PHE A 8 0.04 3.32 -4.47
CA PHE A 8 0.69 2.12 -3.92
C PHE A 8 -0.21 1.35 -2.95
N ILE A 9 -0.99 2.05 -2.11
CA ILE A 9 -1.97 1.41 -1.22
C ILE A 9 -3.07 0.71 -2.03
N SER A 10 -3.55 1.32 -3.10
CA SER A 10 -4.58 0.72 -3.98
C SER A 10 -4.08 -0.56 -4.66
N ILE A 11 -2.84 -0.58 -5.14
CA ILE A 11 -2.22 -1.78 -5.71
C ILE A 11 -2.04 -2.87 -4.64
N GLY A 12 -1.59 -2.50 -3.44
CA GLY A 12 -1.45 -3.45 -2.32
C GLY A 12 -2.79 -4.10 -1.92
N LEU A 13 -3.88 -3.33 -1.91
CA LEU A 13 -5.23 -3.83 -1.67
C LEU A 13 -5.72 -4.79 -2.77
N LEU A 14 -5.43 -4.49 -4.04
CA LEU A 14 -5.76 -5.40 -5.14
C LEU A 14 -5.02 -6.73 -5.00
N ILE A 15 -3.70 -6.69 -4.77
CA ILE A 15 -2.88 -7.90 -4.56
C ILE A 15 -3.40 -8.71 -3.36
N PHE A 16 -3.76 -8.03 -2.27
CA PHE A 16 -4.35 -8.67 -1.10
C PHE A 16 -5.69 -9.33 -1.42
N MET A 17 -6.56 -8.67 -2.20
CA MET A 17 -7.85 -9.23 -2.61
C MET A 17 -7.69 -10.47 -3.51
N PHE A 18 -6.69 -10.48 -4.38
CA PHE A 18 -6.36 -11.62 -5.25
C PHE A 18 -5.50 -12.70 -4.56
N SER A 19 -5.05 -12.45 -3.33
CA SER A 19 -4.28 -13.43 -2.55
C SER A 19 -5.08 -14.69 -2.20
N VAL A 20 -6.41 -14.60 -2.19
CA VAL A 20 -7.27 -15.74 -1.94
C VAL A 20 -7.82 -16.25 -3.28
N ASN A 21 -7.49 -17.49 -3.62
CA ASN A 21 -8.09 -18.12 -4.76
C ASN A 21 -9.48 -18.63 -4.38
N ARG A 22 -10.54 -17.93 -4.81
CA ARG A 22 -11.94 -18.24 -4.46
C ARG A 22 -12.38 -19.63 -4.91
N THR A 23 -11.71 -20.21 -5.91
CA THR A 23 -12.06 -21.52 -6.48
C THR A 23 -11.46 -22.68 -5.70
N THR A 24 -10.28 -22.50 -5.09
CA THR A 24 -9.58 -23.57 -4.36
C THR A 24 -9.48 -23.32 -2.86
N LEU A 25 -9.89 -22.15 -2.37
CA LEU A 25 -9.73 -21.70 -0.98
C LEU A 25 -8.28 -21.74 -0.46
N GLN A 26 -7.31 -21.92 -1.36
CA GLN A 26 -5.90 -21.91 -1.05
C GLN A 26 -5.43 -20.46 -0.90
N TYR A 27 -4.91 -20.15 0.27
CA TYR A 27 -4.27 -18.87 0.55
C TYR A 27 -2.86 -18.92 0.02
N ASN A 28 -2.56 -18.09 -0.98
CA ASN A 28 -1.17 -17.89 -1.36
C ASN A 28 -0.54 -16.95 -0.33
N LEU A 29 0.08 -17.53 0.70
CA LEU A 29 0.78 -16.79 1.77
C LEU A 29 1.75 -15.75 1.22
N LEU A 30 2.38 -16.04 0.07
CA LEU A 30 3.29 -15.13 -0.62
C LEU A 30 2.57 -13.89 -1.14
N SER A 31 1.40 -14.05 -1.76
CA SER A 31 0.56 -12.93 -2.21
C SER A 31 0.00 -12.13 -1.04
N MET A 32 -0.29 -12.79 0.08
CA MET A 32 -0.83 -12.14 1.28
C MET A 32 0.22 -11.23 1.94
N VAL A 33 1.42 -11.77 2.17
CA VAL A 33 2.59 -11.02 2.66
C VAL A 33 2.95 -9.89 1.72
N THR A 34 2.93 -10.14 0.40
CA THR A 34 3.24 -9.12 -0.61
C THR A 34 2.21 -7.99 -0.60
N GLY A 35 0.91 -8.30 -0.51
CA GLY A 35 -0.15 -7.30 -0.40
C GLY A 35 0.00 -6.44 0.85
N ILE A 36 0.24 -7.06 2.01
CA ILE A 36 0.49 -6.35 3.28
C ILE A 36 1.73 -5.47 3.18
N PHE A 37 2.83 -5.99 2.62
CA PHE A 37 4.06 -5.23 2.42
C PHE A 37 3.84 -3.97 1.57
N PHE A 38 3.13 -4.09 0.45
CA PHE A 38 2.79 -2.94 -0.39
C PHE A 38 1.90 -1.93 0.32
N ILE A 39 0.94 -2.37 1.14
CA ILE A 39 0.09 -1.48 1.94
C ILE A 39 0.93 -0.73 2.98
N VAL A 40 1.83 -1.40 3.69
CA VAL A 40 2.70 -0.80 4.71
C VAL A 40 3.68 0.21 4.09
N VAL A 41 4.32 -0.14 2.98
CA VAL A 41 5.24 0.76 2.25
C VAL A 41 4.47 1.96 1.69
N GLY A 42 3.30 1.73 1.08
CA GLY A 42 2.42 2.79 0.59
C GLY A 42 1.98 3.75 1.71
N ALA A 43 1.59 3.21 2.86
CA ALA A 43 1.24 4.00 4.04
C ALA A 43 2.43 4.82 4.54
N ALA A 44 3.61 4.21 4.70
CA ALA A 44 4.83 4.89 5.14
C ALA A 44 5.21 6.06 4.21
N LEU A 45 5.08 5.87 2.89
CA LEU A 45 5.29 6.94 1.90
C LEU A 45 4.27 8.07 2.04
N VAL A 46 2.99 7.76 2.28
CA VAL A 46 1.96 8.79 2.53
C VAL A 46 2.25 9.56 3.82
N TYR A 47 2.65 8.87 4.88
CA TYR A 47 2.99 9.51 6.16
C TYR A 47 4.21 10.43 6.03
N LYS A 48 5.28 9.99 5.35
CA LYS A 48 6.44 10.83 5.04
C LYS A 48 6.05 12.03 4.18
N ALA A 49 5.32 11.82 3.08
CA ALA A 49 4.88 12.90 2.21
C ALA A 49 4.03 13.94 2.96
N LYS A 50 3.13 13.52 3.87
CA LYS A 50 2.38 14.43 4.74
C LYS A 50 3.27 15.21 5.71
N GLN A 51 4.36 14.60 6.20
CA GLN A 51 5.30 15.26 7.09
C GLN A 51 6.13 16.32 6.35
N ASP A 52 6.56 16.02 5.13
CA ASP A 52 7.28 16.96 4.27
C ASP A 52 6.38 18.11 3.79
N GLU A 53 5.11 17.85 3.47
CA GLU A 53 4.13 18.90 3.12
C GLU A 53 3.83 19.82 4.32
N LYS A 54 3.81 19.29 5.55
CA LYS A 54 3.66 20.08 6.77
C LYS A 54 4.90 20.92 7.11
N LYS A 55 6.09 20.51 6.66
CA LYS A 55 7.32 21.29 6.81
C LYS A 55 7.42 22.39 5.75
N GLY A 56 7.10 22.08 4.49
CA GLY A 56 7.12 23.07 3.40
C GLY A 56 5.99 24.10 3.42
N LYS A 57 4.93 23.90 4.22
CA LYS A 57 3.87 24.92 4.45
C LYS A 57 4.17 25.89 5.61
N LYS A 58 5.28 25.70 6.32
CA LYS A 58 5.68 26.55 7.46
C LYS A 58 6.78 27.57 7.12
N GLU A 59 7.21 27.62 5.86
CA GLU A 59 8.11 28.66 5.32
C GLU A 59 7.33 29.67 4.48
#